data_AF-A0A2N1DB59-F1
#
_entry.id   AF-A0A2N1DB59-F1
#
_cell.length_a   1.000
_cell.length_b   1.000
_cell.length_c   1.000
_cell.angle_alpha   90.00
_cell.angle_beta   90.00
_cell.angle_gamma   90.00
#
_symmetry.space_group_name_H-M   'P 1'
#
loop_
_entity.id
_entity.type
_entity.pdbx_description
1 polymer ?
#
loop_
_entity_poly.entity_id
_entity_poly.type
_entity_poly.pdbx_seq_one_letter_code
_entity_poly.pdbx_strand_id
1 'polypeptide(L)'
;MKNKVLKICLTGLALSVAGLVNAETTVLKVYANPLDGDGGAVVKVATGNLPFVSTGIQFEKGELITIQVDTTDTVNYKPLIDVPGQPHYTVNPNGVVHPYLDLRRSSADYLVQGTVRYSLVGFIGSHPTDPSEGGMLVTEASDNKRAGFVGSNYEQTANASGYLYLAFNDDNYRDNSDYWTVTITTPGEPDPGPLASCDASPREAIAGGYISVAASSSANACLAAKDYVTIGAHTKAYDIYAGAAVTIGAHAPVDNIFSGAATTVGAHATTKNIHAGAAITLGAHSDVDNIYAGAATTVGAGAYSDGSLAADANITSTVPEDIHNAASMSAALLQIDVVRAALTAEAPNFIRATTTMGTEYLSPGVHQAGAVNVTASSTITFEAGGLGTPNDIGGTNYRWVMNFGTLTVGASTNFVTAGLGPKDTATIIWNVKTATIGASTSFRGTAFADGPFTAATAVVTCGNIYATGLISLRGIGVELDGTTAMCDSDAVFGYLDF
;
A
#
# COMPACT_ATOMS: atom_id res chain seq x y z
N MET A 1 28.21 -32.26 -6.00
CA MET A 1 26.95 -32.20 -6.76
C MET A 1 25.82 -31.86 -5.81
N LYS A 2 25.14 -30.75 -6.11
CA LYS A 2 23.76 -30.36 -5.77
C LYS A 2 23.20 -30.81 -4.41
N ASN A 3 23.23 -29.91 -3.43
CA ASN A 3 22.22 -29.87 -2.37
C ASN A 3 21.30 -28.67 -2.67
N LYS A 4 20.18 -28.93 -3.35
CA LYS A 4 19.24 -27.93 -3.90
C LYS A 4 17.81 -28.10 -3.36
N VAL A 5 17.63 -28.69 -2.18
CA VAL A 5 16.29 -29.14 -1.71
C VAL A 5 15.86 -28.54 -0.36
N LEU A 6 16.55 -27.51 0.16
CA LEU A 6 16.18 -26.91 1.45
C LEU A 6 15.95 -25.38 1.39
N LYS A 7 15.24 -24.91 0.37
CA LYS A 7 14.80 -23.50 0.27
C LYS A 7 13.34 -23.30 -0.20
N ILE A 8 12.55 -24.38 -0.30
CA ILE A 8 11.20 -24.35 -0.92
C ILE A 8 10.06 -24.71 0.07
N CYS A 9 10.34 -25.01 1.34
CA CYS A 9 9.27 -25.41 2.28
C CYS A 9 8.97 -24.43 3.43
N LEU A 10 9.41 -23.16 3.35
CA LEU A 10 9.07 -22.15 4.38
C LEU A 10 8.35 -20.90 3.85
N THR A 11 7.81 -20.93 2.63
CA THR A 11 6.91 -19.90 2.10
C THR A 11 5.48 -20.42 1.86
N GLY A 12 5.25 -21.74 2.03
CA GLY A 12 3.95 -22.39 1.83
C GLY A 12 3.08 -22.53 3.09
N LEU A 13 3.51 -22.00 4.24
CA LEU A 13 2.76 -22.08 5.50
C LEU A 13 2.49 -20.69 6.13
N ALA A 14 2.67 -19.61 5.37
CA ALA A 14 2.24 -18.26 5.74
C ALA A 14 0.88 -17.87 5.11
N LEU A 15 0.39 -18.66 4.14
CA LEU A 15 -0.88 -18.42 3.44
C LEU A 15 -2.16 -18.69 4.27
N SER A 16 -2.03 -19.05 5.56
CA SER A 16 -3.15 -19.15 6.48
C SER A 16 -2.99 -18.32 7.75
N VAL A 17 -2.00 -17.41 7.80
CA VAL A 17 -1.77 -16.52 8.97
C VAL A 17 -1.50 -15.05 8.56
N ALA A 18 -1.31 -14.73 7.26
CA ALA A 18 -1.07 -13.36 6.79
C ALA A 18 -2.33 -12.46 6.68
N GLY A 19 -3.50 -12.92 7.14
CA GLY A 19 -4.69 -12.08 7.31
C GLY A 19 -4.87 -11.52 8.72
N LEU A 20 -3.91 -11.75 9.64
CA LEU A 20 -4.08 -11.48 11.06
C LEU A 20 -2.95 -10.67 11.72
N VAL A 21 -1.90 -10.26 11.00
CA VAL A 21 -0.67 -9.76 11.67
C VAL A 21 -0.64 -8.25 11.88
N ASN A 22 -1.56 -7.46 11.31
CA ASN A 22 -1.73 -6.06 11.73
C ASN A 22 -3.17 -5.67 12.04
N ALA A 23 -3.97 -6.63 12.52
CA ALA A 23 -5.34 -6.35 12.94
C ALA A 23 -5.33 -5.40 14.14
N GLU A 24 -5.65 -4.12 13.90
CA GLU A 24 -5.74 -3.17 14.99
C GLU A 24 -6.92 -3.57 15.87
N THR A 25 -6.61 -3.86 17.13
CA THR A 25 -7.60 -4.30 18.08
C THR A 25 -7.91 -3.16 19.03
N THR A 26 -9.12 -2.60 18.88
CA THR A 26 -9.62 -1.57 19.80
C THR A 26 -10.49 -2.23 20.85
N VAL A 27 -10.16 -2.03 22.13
CA VAL A 27 -10.97 -2.50 23.26
C VAL A 27 -11.64 -1.30 23.92
N LEU A 28 -12.96 -1.35 24.04
CA LEU A 28 -13.76 -0.28 24.65
C LEU A 28 -14.89 -0.84 25.50
N LYS A 29 -15.45 0.00 26.38
CA LYS A 29 -16.60 -0.35 27.21
C LYS A 29 -17.86 0.32 26.67
N VAL A 30 -18.89 -0.47 26.42
CA VAL A 30 -20.24 0.01 26.10
C VAL A 30 -21.08 -0.05 27.36
N TYR A 31 -21.27 1.10 28.00
CA TYR A 31 -22.02 1.23 29.25
C TYR A 31 -23.53 1.19 29.03
N ALA A 32 -24.25 0.51 29.92
CA ALA A 32 -25.71 0.43 29.87
C ALA A 32 -26.41 1.62 30.54
N ASN A 33 -25.72 2.38 31.39
CA ASN A 33 -26.13 3.71 31.80
C ASN A 33 -25.07 4.76 31.38
N PRO A 34 -25.12 5.23 30.14
CA PRO A 34 -24.20 6.24 29.64
C PRO A 34 -24.37 7.62 30.31
N LEU A 35 -25.43 7.84 31.10
CA LEU A 35 -25.83 9.19 31.54
C LEU A 35 -25.21 9.63 32.88
N ASP A 36 -24.65 8.72 33.68
CA ASP A 36 -24.17 9.01 35.03
C ASP A 36 -22.65 8.75 35.19
N GLY A 37 -21.84 9.79 35.00
CA GLY A 37 -20.60 9.98 35.77
C GLY A 37 -19.26 9.48 35.21
N ASP A 38 -19.19 8.38 34.46
CA ASP A 38 -17.90 7.79 34.05
C ASP A 38 -17.68 7.82 32.52
N GLY A 39 -17.21 8.96 32.02
CA GLY A 39 -16.20 9.06 30.94
C GLY A 39 -16.43 8.43 29.54
N GLY A 40 -17.50 7.67 29.29
CA GLY A 40 -17.84 7.21 27.94
C GLY A 40 -18.26 8.42 27.09
N ALA A 41 -17.69 8.59 25.90
CA ALA A 41 -18.09 9.64 24.97
C ALA A 41 -19.49 9.36 24.43
N VAL A 42 -20.52 9.73 25.20
CA VAL A 42 -21.91 9.64 24.78
C VAL A 42 -22.17 10.75 23.79
N VAL A 43 -22.45 10.38 22.55
CA VAL A 43 -22.87 11.35 21.56
C VAL A 43 -24.38 11.54 21.66
N LYS A 44 -24.84 12.77 21.94
CA LYS A 44 -26.26 13.12 22.02
C LYS A 44 -26.72 13.68 20.66
N VAL A 45 -27.68 13.03 20.03
CA VAL A 45 -28.26 13.39 18.73
C VAL A 45 -29.40 14.40 18.89
N ALA A 46 -29.49 15.39 18.00
CA ALA A 46 -30.52 16.43 18.01
C ALA A 46 -31.97 15.93 17.78
N THR A 47 -32.15 14.73 17.21
CA THR A 47 -33.47 14.13 16.91
C THR A 47 -33.83 12.95 17.83
N GLY A 48 -33.39 13.01 19.08
CA GLY A 48 -33.66 12.02 20.11
C GLY A 48 -32.39 11.74 20.90
N ASN A 49 -32.46 11.79 22.23
CA ASN A 49 -31.34 11.53 23.13
C ASN A 49 -30.93 10.04 23.10
N LEU A 50 -30.41 9.58 21.98
CA LEU A 50 -30.04 8.19 21.72
C LEU A 50 -28.56 7.99 22.13
N PRO A 51 -28.25 7.10 23.08
CA PRO A 51 -26.92 7.08 23.68
C PRO A 51 -25.98 6.10 22.99
N PHE A 52 -25.47 6.55 21.85
CA PHE A 52 -24.42 5.83 21.15
C PHE A 52 -23.03 6.23 21.64
N VAL A 53 -22.15 5.24 21.72
CA VAL A 53 -20.73 5.38 22.04
C VAL A 53 -19.94 5.37 20.74
N SER A 54 -19.17 6.43 20.49
CA SER A 54 -18.23 6.45 19.36
C SER A 54 -17.09 5.48 19.63
N THR A 55 -16.78 4.63 18.64
CA THR A 55 -15.63 3.72 18.73
C THR A 55 -14.34 4.39 18.25
N GLY A 56 -14.45 5.51 17.53
CA GLY A 56 -13.33 6.15 16.83
C GLY A 56 -12.88 5.44 15.55
N ILE A 57 -13.46 4.27 15.24
CA ILE A 57 -13.08 3.44 14.10
C ILE A 57 -13.90 3.86 12.89
N GLN A 58 -13.22 4.10 11.77
CA GLN A 58 -13.82 4.38 10.47
C GLN A 58 -13.80 3.11 9.62
N PHE A 59 -14.88 2.88 8.86
CA PHE A 59 -14.98 1.85 7.86
C PHE A 59 -15.34 2.46 6.50
N GLU A 60 -14.86 1.84 5.44
CA GLU A 60 -15.37 1.99 4.09
C GLU A 60 -16.39 0.89 3.75
N LYS A 61 -17.40 1.24 2.94
CA LYS A 61 -18.37 0.27 2.45
C LYS A 61 -17.66 -0.87 1.72
N GLY A 62 -17.86 -2.10 2.17
CA GLY A 62 -17.18 -3.29 1.62
C GLY A 62 -16.08 -3.87 2.53
N GLU A 63 -15.70 -3.19 3.61
CA GLU A 63 -14.73 -3.70 4.58
C GLU A 63 -15.33 -4.71 5.56
N LEU A 64 -14.51 -5.64 6.07
CA LEU A 64 -14.95 -6.59 7.09
C LEU A 64 -14.96 -5.94 8.47
N ILE A 65 -16.09 -6.04 9.17
CA ILE A 65 -16.26 -5.60 10.55
C ILE A 65 -16.28 -6.83 11.43
N THR A 66 -15.32 -6.94 12.37
CA THR A 66 -15.30 -8.00 13.38
C THR A 66 -15.45 -7.39 14.78
N ILE A 67 -16.52 -7.78 15.48
CA ILE A 67 -16.81 -7.33 16.84
C ILE A 67 -17.01 -8.56 17.72
N GLN A 68 -16.24 -8.63 18.81
CA GLN A 68 -16.34 -9.65 19.83
C GLN A 68 -16.64 -8.98 21.16
N VAL A 69 -17.52 -9.59 21.94
CA VAL A 69 -17.90 -9.08 23.26
C VAL A 69 -17.60 -10.14 24.31
N ASP A 70 -17.02 -9.72 25.43
CA ASP A 70 -16.78 -10.64 26.54
C ASP A 70 -18.13 -11.17 27.06
N THR A 71 -18.40 -12.45 26.80
CA THR A 71 -19.65 -13.09 27.19
C THR A 71 -19.80 -13.30 28.71
N THR A 72 -18.74 -13.05 29.49
CA THR A 72 -18.81 -13.03 30.95
C THR A 72 -19.35 -11.70 31.49
N ASP A 73 -19.31 -10.63 30.69
CA ASP A 73 -19.92 -9.36 31.05
C ASP A 73 -21.44 -9.43 30.98
N THR A 74 -22.09 -8.93 32.04
CA THR A 74 -23.53 -8.78 32.10
C THR A 74 -23.88 -7.36 32.50
N VAL A 75 -24.90 -6.82 31.84
CA VAL A 75 -25.52 -5.55 32.24
C VAL A 75 -26.67 -5.86 33.18
N ASN A 76 -26.82 -5.07 34.23
CA ASN A 76 -27.96 -5.14 35.13
C ASN A 76 -29.01 -4.12 34.70
N TYR A 77 -30.28 -4.54 34.63
CA TYR A 77 -31.40 -3.65 34.44
C TYR A 77 -32.49 -3.92 35.48
N LYS A 78 -33.13 -2.85 35.93
CA LYS A 78 -34.21 -2.94 36.93
C LYS A 78 -35.57 -2.98 36.24
N PRO A 79 -36.47 -3.92 36.57
CA PRO A 79 -37.82 -3.88 36.02
C PRO A 79 -38.60 -2.65 36.52
N LEU A 80 -39.51 -2.16 35.68
CA LEU A 80 -40.42 -1.03 35.94
C LEU A 80 -41.25 -1.15 37.24
N ILE A 81 -41.34 -2.34 37.84
CA ILE A 81 -42.02 -2.57 39.11
C ILE A 81 -40.96 -2.93 40.15
N ASP A 82 -40.68 -1.96 41.03
CA ASP A 82 -39.76 -2.13 42.15
C ASP A 82 -40.41 -3.04 43.21
N VAL A 83 -40.19 -4.35 43.08
CA VAL A 83 -40.62 -5.33 44.08
C VAL A 83 -39.48 -5.45 45.10
N PRO A 84 -39.68 -5.05 46.37
CA PRO A 84 -38.64 -5.11 47.38
C PRO A 84 -38.06 -6.53 47.50
N GLY A 85 -36.75 -6.67 47.29
CA GLY A 85 -36.04 -7.95 47.35
C GLY A 85 -35.98 -8.74 46.04
N GLN A 86 -36.47 -8.21 44.91
CA GLN A 86 -36.20 -8.83 43.62
C GLN A 86 -34.78 -8.50 43.12
N PRO A 87 -34.04 -9.51 42.62
CA PRO A 87 -32.72 -9.29 42.03
C PRO A 87 -32.85 -8.45 40.75
N HIS A 88 -31.82 -7.67 40.44
CA HIS A 88 -31.68 -7.06 39.12
C HIS A 88 -31.64 -8.17 38.07
N TYR A 89 -32.27 -7.92 36.91
CA TYR A 89 -32.13 -8.84 35.80
C TYR A 89 -30.81 -8.57 35.10
N THR A 90 -30.09 -9.64 34.78
CA THR A 90 -28.85 -9.55 34.01
C THR A 90 -29.13 -9.84 32.54
N VAL A 91 -28.42 -9.15 31.65
CA VAL A 91 -28.47 -9.41 30.21
C VAL A 91 -27.07 -9.46 29.64
N ASN A 92 -26.84 -10.44 28.78
CA ASN A 92 -25.63 -10.52 27.97
C ASN A 92 -25.82 -9.74 26.64
N PRO A 93 -24.76 -9.57 25.84
CA PRO A 93 -24.81 -8.81 24.58
C PRO A 93 -25.82 -9.34 23.55
N ASN A 94 -26.24 -10.61 23.67
CA ASN A 94 -27.25 -11.22 22.81
C ASN A 94 -28.69 -10.98 23.30
N GLY A 95 -28.88 -10.21 24.37
CA GLY A 95 -30.17 -9.99 25.03
C GLY A 95 -30.66 -11.18 25.83
N VAL A 96 -29.79 -12.13 26.19
CA VAL A 96 -30.14 -13.35 26.91
C VAL A 96 -29.66 -13.26 28.37
N VAL A 97 -30.44 -13.87 29.28
CA VAL A 97 -30.10 -14.38 30.64
C VAL A 97 -31.03 -13.90 31.77
N HIS A 98 -32.29 -14.32 31.74
CA HIS A 98 -33.07 -14.73 32.93
C HIS A 98 -34.33 -15.46 32.41
N PRO A 99 -34.85 -16.53 33.07
CA PRO A 99 -35.95 -17.34 32.55
C PRO A 99 -37.30 -16.61 32.42
N TYR A 100 -37.37 -15.35 32.84
CA TYR A 100 -38.58 -14.53 32.84
C TYR A 100 -38.51 -13.32 31.87
N LEU A 101 -37.40 -13.13 31.14
CA LEU A 101 -37.37 -12.17 30.04
C LEU A 101 -37.94 -12.81 28.77
N ASP A 102 -39.00 -12.22 28.26
CA ASP A 102 -39.47 -12.54 26.92
C ASP A 102 -38.54 -11.88 25.88
N LEU A 103 -37.82 -12.69 25.10
CA LEU A 103 -36.90 -12.27 24.02
C LEU A 103 -37.64 -11.68 22.80
N ARG A 104 -38.73 -10.93 23.04
CA ARG A 104 -39.49 -10.27 21.98
C ARG A 104 -38.62 -9.21 21.33
N ARG A 105 -39.00 -8.88 20.09
CA ARG A 105 -38.42 -7.75 19.37
C ARG A 105 -38.71 -6.44 20.11
N SER A 106 -37.78 -5.50 19.99
CA SER A 106 -37.93 -4.13 20.51
C SER A 106 -39.13 -3.43 19.85
N SER A 107 -39.91 -2.69 20.66
CA SER A 107 -41.01 -1.82 20.20
C SER A 107 -40.48 -0.46 19.72
N ALA A 108 -41.38 0.46 19.38
CA ALA A 108 -41.01 1.81 18.94
C ALA A 108 -40.32 2.66 20.04
N ASP A 109 -40.40 2.23 21.29
CA ASP A 109 -39.84 2.97 22.43
C ASP A 109 -38.34 2.70 22.66
N TYR A 110 -37.75 1.77 21.91
CA TYR A 110 -36.33 1.40 22.02
C TYR A 110 -35.46 2.13 21.00
N LEU A 111 -34.16 2.24 21.32
CA LEU A 111 -33.12 2.81 20.48
C LEU A 111 -33.12 2.30 19.02
N VAL A 112 -33.16 0.97 18.83
CA VAL A 112 -33.28 0.34 17.51
C VAL A 112 -34.52 -0.55 17.49
N GLN A 113 -35.53 -0.13 16.73
CA GLN A 113 -36.80 -0.83 16.61
C GLN A 113 -36.65 -2.15 15.81
N GLY A 114 -37.26 -3.22 16.30
CA GLY A 114 -37.33 -4.52 15.62
C GLY A 114 -36.14 -5.47 15.85
N THR A 115 -35.11 -5.04 16.57
CA THR A 115 -33.98 -5.88 17.00
C THR A 115 -34.27 -6.60 18.33
N VAL A 116 -33.29 -7.33 18.88
CA VAL A 116 -33.43 -7.97 20.20
C VAL A 116 -33.43 -6.89 21.30
N ARG A 117 -34.33 -7.01 22.28
CA ARG A 117 -34.35 -6.12 23.46
C ARG A 117 -33.11 -6.28 24.30
N TYR A 118 -32.65 -5.20 24.94
CA TYR A 118 -31.55 -5.21 25.90
C TYR A 118 -30.28 -5.88 25.35
N SER A 119 -29.94 -5.56 24.10
CA SER A 119 -28.85 -6.18 23.35
C SER A 119 -27.88 -5.14 22.79
N LEU A 120 -26.71 -5.60 22.34
CA LEU A 120 -25.75 -4.74 21.65
C LEU A 120 -26.23 -4.44 20.23
N VAL A 121 -26.31 -3.16 19.92
CA VAL A 121 -26.68 -2.65 18.60
C VAL A 121 -25.63 -1.70 18.04
N GLY A 122 -25.56 -1.60 16.72
CA GLY A 122 -24.56 -0.78 16.02
C GLY A 122 -25.11 0.00 14.84
N PHE A 123 -24.43 1.09 14.51
CA PHE A 123 -24.65 1.86 13.29
C PHE A 123 -23.36 2.51 12.80
N ILE A 124 -23.35 2.91 11.53
CA ILE A 124 -22.26 3.63 10.88
C ILE A 124 -22.75 5.05 10.56
N GLY A 125 -22.12 6.06 11.15
CA GLY A 125 -22.45 7.48 11.02
C GLY A 125 -21.48 8.25 10.12
N SER A 126 -21.96 9.29 9.45
CA SER A 126 -21.16 10.13 8.55
C SER A 126 -20.15 11.06 9.23
N HIS A 127 -20.32 11.33 10.53
CA HIS A 127 -19.50 12.30 11.29
C HIS A 127 -18.91 11.63 12.54
N PRO A 128 -17.66 11.93 12.96
CA PRO A 128 -16.95 11.22 14.06
C PRO A 128 -17.53 11.44 15.46
N THR A 129 -18.26 12.54 15.64
CA THR A 129 -18.81 12.95 16.94
C THR A 129 -20.29 13.30 16.88
N ASP A 130 -21.00 13.03 15.78
CA ASP A 130 -22.44 13.30 15.67
C ASP A 130 -23.13 12.34 14.69
N PRO A 131 -23.88 11.34 15.19
CA PRO A 131 -24.54 10.41 14.32
C PRO A 131 -25.89 10.86 13.79
N SER A 132 -26.29 12.11 14.06
CA SER A 132 -27.54 12.69 13.58
C SER A 132 -27.52 13.09 12.09
N GLU A 133 -26.35 13.22 11.47
CA GLU A 133 -26.17 13.70 10.09
C GLU A 133 -26.20 12.57 9.03
N GLY A 134 -27.06 11.57 9.23
CA GLY A 134 -27.22 10.46 8.31
C GLY A 134 -26.25 9.31 8.60
N GLY A 135 -26.82 8.15 8.83
CA GLY A 135 -26.10 6.91 9.09
C GLY A 135 -26.94 5.70 8.72
N MET A 136 -26.30 4.53 8.64
CA MET A 136 -26.98 3.28 8.33
C MET A 136 -26.74 2.29 9.48
N LEU A 137 -27.81 1.61 9.92
CA LEU A 137 -27.67 0.50 10.87
C LEU A 137 -26.76 -0.56 10.28
N VAL A 138 -25.91 -1.19 11.10
CA VAL A 138 -25.07 -2.30 10.64
C VAL A 138 -25.93 -3.48 10.15
N THR A 139 -25.37 -4.36 9.33
CA THR A 139 -26.06 -5.57 8.86
C THR A 139 -26.38 -6.51 10.05
N GLU A 140 -27.38 -7.38 9.94
CA GLU A 140 -27.83 -8.22 11.07
C GLU A 140 -26.87 -9.37 11.41
N ALA A 141 -26.45 -9.54 12.67
CA ALA A 141 -25.49 -10.58 13.08
C ALA A 141 -25.89 -12.03 12.74
N SER A 142 -27.20 -12.28 12.62
CA SER A 142 -27.75 -13.59 12.28
C SER A 142 -29.13 -13.46 11.65
N ASP A 143 -29.45 -14.38 10.75
CA ASP A 143 -30.75 -14.46 10.10
C ASP A 143 -31.87 -14.43 11.15
N ASN A 144 -32.80 -13.48 11.01
CA ASN A 144 -33.99 -13.24 11.84
C ASN A 144 -33.86 -12.23 13.00
N LYS A 145 -32.71 -11.58 13.17
CA LYS A 145 -32.47 -10.58 14.24
C LYS A 145 -32.64 -9.12 13.81
N ARG A 146 -32.74 -8.87 12.50
CA ARG A 146 -32.92 -7.57 11.83
C ARG A 146 -31.72 -6.64 11.94
N ALA A 147 -31.66 -5.67 11.02
CA ALA A 147 -30.58 -4.69 10.90
C ALA A 147 -30.33 -3.96 12.22
N GLY A 148 -29.06 -3.74 12.53
CA GLY A 148 -28.60 -3.08 13.75
C GLY A 148 -28.25 -4.03 14.90
N PHE A 149 -28.64 -5.31 14.88
CA PHE A 149 -28.26 -6.28 15.92
C PHE A 149 -26.82 -6.78 15.71
N VAL A 150 -25.96 -6.59 16.72
CA VAL A 150 -24.54 -6.99 16.71
C VAL A 150 -24.32 -8.30 17.49
N GLY A 151 -24.88 -8.42 18.70
CA GLY A 151 -24.69 -9.59 19.55
C GLY A 151 -23.27 -9.74 20.12
N SER A 152 -22.94 -10.92 20.64
CA SER A 152 -21.63 -11.19 21.27
C SER A 152 -20.51 -11.51 20.29
N ASN A 153 -20.87 -11.96 19.08
CA ASN A 153 -19.94 -12.26 18.00
C ASN A 153 -20.57 -11.76 16.69
N TYR A 154 -19.90 -10.82 16.05
CA TYR A 154 -20.33 -10.20 14.81
C TYR A 154 -19.18 -10.19 13.82
N GLU A 155 -19.43 -10.70 12.62
CA GLU A 155 -18.47 -10.67 11.52
C GLU A 155 -19.23 -10.44 10.22
N GLN A 156 -19.17 -9.24 9.66
CA GLN A 156 -19.86 -8.92 8.41
C GLN A 156 -19.23 -7.76 7.65
N THR A 157 -19.52 -7.71 6.35
CA THR A 157 -19.14 -6.59 5.49
C THR A 157 -19.93 -5.31 5.79
N ALA A 158 -19.22 -4.20 5.93
CA ALA A 158 -19.76 -2.86 6.12
C ALA A 158 -20.73 -2.48 5.00
N ASN A 159 -21.94 -2.10 5.35
CA ASN A 159 -22.99 -1.73 4.40
C ASN A 159 -22.96 -0.24 3.99
N ALA A 160 -22.20 0.58 4.72
CA ALA A 160 -21.98 2.00 4.47
C ALA A 160 -20.56 2.40 4.92
N SER A 161 -20.06 3.52 4.37
CA SER A 161 -18.83 4.16 4.85
C SER A 161 -19.14 5.12 5.99
N GLY A 162 -18.25 5.25 6.97
CA GLY A 162 -18.37 6.18 8.09
C GLY A 162 -17.77 5.62 9.40
N TYR A 163 -18.10 6.27 10.52
CA TYR A 163 -17.62 5.90 11.85
C TYR A 163 -18.54 4.88 12.50
N LEU A 164 -17.98 3.82 13.08
CA LEU A 164 -18.73 2.81 13.83
C LEU A 164 -19.07 3.32 15.22
N TYR A 165 -20.31 3.06 15.61
CA TYR A 165 -20.83 3.36 16.93
C TYR A 165 -21.62 2.18 17.49
N LEU A 166 -21.59 2.03 18.81
CA LEU A 166 -22.24 0.95 19.53
C LEU A 166 -23.11 1.47 20.67
N ALA A 167 -24.15 0.74 21.02
CA ALA A 167 -25.02 1.09 22.15
C ALA A 167 -25.71 -0.13 22.78
N PHE A 168 -26.13 0.06 24.03
CA PHE A 168 -27.11 -0.79 24.70
C PHE A 168 -28.52 -0.45 24.20
N ASN A 169 -29.26 -1.42 23.66
CA ASN A 169 -30.60 -1.19 23.12
C ASN A 169 -31.67 -1.16 24.22
N ASP A 170 -32.05 0.03 24.67
CA ASP A 170 -33.02 0.21 25.75
C ASP A 170 -33.93 1.42 25.56
N ASP A 171 -35.01 1.49 26.36
CA ASP A 171 -35.97 2.59 26.41
C ASP A 171 -35.70 3.56 27.59
N ASN A 172 -35.09 3.08 28.68
CA ASN A 172 -34.66 3.88 29.82
C ASN A 172 -33.25 3.47 30.25
N TYR A 173 -32.33 4.42 30.37
CA TYR A 173 -30.93 4.12 30.69
C TYR A 173 -30.61 4.29 32.18
N ARG A 174 -31.49 4.95 32.95
CA ARG A 174 -31.22 5.34 34.35
C ARG A 174 -31.36 4.19 35.36
N ASP A 175 -32.05 3.15 34.96
CA ASP A 175 -32.29 1.90 35.70
C ASP A 175 -31.28 0.80 35.35
N ASN A 176 -30.29 1.13 34.52
CA ASN A 176 -29.23 0.22 34.13
C ASN A 176 -27.96 0.48 34.92
N SER A 177 -27.14 -0.55 35.04
CA SER A 177 -25.76 -0.45 35.50
C SER A 177 -24.85 -1.40 34.73
N ASP A 178 -23.55 -1.20 34.90
CA ASP A 178 -22.48 -1.99 34.28
C ASP A 178 -22.31 -1.74 32.77
N TYR A 179 -21.47 -2.56 32.14
CA TYR A 179 -21.03 -2.39 30.76
C TYR A 179 -20.71 -3.73 30.12
N TRP A 180 -20.58 -3.73 28.79
CA TRP A 180 -19.94 -4.80 28.05
C TRP A 180 -18.59 -4.35 27.52
N THR A 181 -17.57 -5.19 27.68
CA THR A 181 -16.26 -5.03 27.08
C THR A 181 -16.31 -5.54 25.66
N VAL A 182 -16.10 -4.63 24.72
CA VAL A 182 -16.17 -4.88 23.29
C VAL A 182 -14.77 -4.77 22.70
N THR A 183 -14.38 -5.82 22.00
CA THR A 183 -13.16 -5.90 21.20
C THR A 183 -13.55 -5.78 19.74
N ILE A 184 -13.06 -4.75 19.07
CA ILE A 184 -13.26 -4.53 17.64
C ILE A 184 -11.93 -4.81 16.97
N THR A 185 -11.96 -5.73 16.02
CA THR A 185 -10.81 -6.09 15.20
C THR A 185 -11.10 -5.56 13.80
N THR A 186 -10.39 -4.51 13.40
CA THR A 186 -10.35 -4.16 11.99
C THR A 186 -9.38 -5.10 11.29
N PRO A 187 -9.61 -5.47 10.02
CA PRO A 187 -8.49 -5.81 9.17
C PRO A 187 -7.52 -4.64 9.32
N GLY A 188 -6.26 -4.91 9.66
CA GLY A 188 -5.26 -3.85 9.54
C GLY A 188 -5.34 -3.23 8.15
N GLU A 189 -4.77 -2.02 7.99
CA GLU A 189 -4.37 -1.64 6.63
C GLU A 189 -3.70 -2.88 6.02
N PRO A 190 -4.13 -3.30 4.81
CA PRO A 190 -3.60 -4.51 4.21
C PRO A 190 -2.09 -4.41 4.35
N ASP A 191 -1.49 -5.39 5.04
CA ASP A 191 -0.05 -5.58 4.99
C ASP A 191 0.27 -5.47 3.51
N PRO A 192 1.05 -4.45 3.08
CA PRO A 192 1.21 -4.17 1.66
C PRO A 192 1.75 -5.40 0.94
N GLY A 193 2.23 -6.43 1.65
CA GLY A 193 2.92 -7.53 1.05
C GLY A 193 4.22 -7.01 0.42
N PRO A 194 4.99 -7.89 -0.23
CA PRO A 194 6.09 -7.42 -1.05
C PRO A 194 5.57 -6.43 -2.10
N LEU A 195 6.33 -5.36 -2.33
CA LEU A 195 6.02 -4.42 -3.41
C LEU A 195 5.85 -5.21 -4.71
N ALA A 196 4.77 -4.93 -5.44
CA ALA A 196 4.52 -5.56 -6.72
C ALA A 196 5.70 -5.24 -7.65
N SER A 197 6.50 -6.27 -7.94
CA SER A 197 7.56 -6.22 -8.94
C SER A 197 6.95 -6.45 -10.32
N CYS A 198 7.73 -6.27 -11.38
CA CYS A 198 7.28 -6.64 -12.73
C CYS A 198 8.19 -7.66 -13.41
N ASP A 199 9.18 -8.21 -12.70
CA ASP A 199 9.94 -9.44 -13.00
C ASP A 199 10.97 -9.68 -11.86
N ALA A 200 11.67 -10.82 -11.83
CA ALA A 200 12.87 -11.08 -11.02
C ALA A 200 14.09 -10.16 -11.36
N SER A 201 13.86 -9.05 -12.06
CA SER A 201 14.88 -8.08 -12.44
C SER A 201 15.44 -7.38 -11.19
N PRO A 202 16.73 -7.00 -11.17
CA PRO A 202 17.32 -6.35 -10.01
C PRO A 202 16.84 -4.91 -9.82
N ARG A 203 16.14 -4.31 -10.81
CA ARG A 203 15.82 -2.87 -10.83
C ARG A 203 14.44 -2.62 -11.41
N GLU A 204 13.78 -1.58 -10.91
CA GLU A 204 12.41 -1.23 -11.30
C GLU A 204 12.25 0.27 -11.50
N ALA A 205 11.40 0.62 -12.47
CA ALA A 205 10.84 1.96 -12.59
C ALA A 205 9.31 1.88 -12.72
N ILE A 206 8.57 2.43 -11.75
CA ILE A 206 7.10 2.42 -11.72
C ILE A 206 6.57 3.86 -11.70
N ALA A 207 5.71 4.19 -12.66
CA ALA A 207 5.14 5.52 -12.86
C ALA A 207 3.61 5.52 -12.82
N GLY A 208 3.02 6.42 -12.04
CA GLY A 208 1.58 6.71 -12.08
C GLY A 208 1.14 7.50 -13.32
N GLY A 209 2.09 8.07 -14.06
CA GLY A 209 1.90 8.64 -15.41
C GLY A 209 2.53 7.77 -16.49
N TYR A 210 3.55 8.30 -17.18
CA TYR A 210 4.26 7.63 -18.26
C TYR A 210 5.76 7.46 -17.98
N ILE A 211 6.40 6.51 -18.66
CA ILE A 211 7.85 6.32 -18.66
C ILE A 211 8.41 6.64 -20.05
N SER A 212 9.49 7.43 -20.09
CA SER A 212 10.27 7.67 -21.31
C SER A 212 11.75 7.34 -21.07
N VAL A 213 12.33 6.52 -21.93
CA VAL A 213 13.76 6.20 -21.93
C VAL A 213 14.36 6.68 -23.26
N ALA A 214 15.41 7.50 -23.21
CA ALA A 214 16.05 8.05 -24.39
C ALA A 214 16.66 6.96 -25.30
N ALA A 215 16.94 7.27 -26.56
CA ALA A 215 17.65 6.34 -27.45
C ALA A 215 19.12 6.13 -27.05
N SER A 216 19.70 5.01 -27.47
CA SER A 216 21.08 4.59 -27.13
C SER A 216 21.32 4.56 -25.62
N SER A 217 20.29 4.18 -24.89
CA SER A 217 20.25 4.06 -23.43
C SER A 217 20.32 2.60 -23.01
N SER A 218 20.42 2.35 -21.71
CA SER A 218 20.21 1.02 -21.16
C SER A 218 19.32 1.14 -19.93
N ALA A 219 18.12 0.57 -20.01
CA ALA A 219 17.25 0.37 -18.86
C ALA A 219 17.37 -1.09 -18.44
N ASN A 220 18.36 -1.41 -17.61
CA ASN A 220 18.47 -2.75 -17.01
C ASN A 220 17.44 -2.90 -15.88
N ALA A 221 16.18 -2.60 -16.16
CA ALA A 221 15.08 -2.55 -15.22
C ALA A 221 13.78 -3.01 -15.89
N CYS A 222 12.88 -3.51 -15.06
CA CYS A 222 11.49 -3.64 -15.44
C CYS A 222 10.79 -2.27 -15.37
N LEU A 223 9.90 -1.99 -16.33
CA LEU A 223 9.26 -0.68 -16.50
C LEU A 223 7.74 -0.82 -16.41
N ALA A 224 7.09 -0.10 -15.49
CA ALA A 224 5.63 -0.12 -15.38
C ALA A 224 5.03 1.28 -15.32
N ALA A 225 4.05 1.57 -16.20
CA ALA A 225 3.38 2.86 -16.25
C ALA A 225 1.86 2.71 -16.35
N LYS A 226 1.13 3.61 -15.69
CA LYS A 226 -0.34 3.65 -15.82
C LYS A 226 -0.78 4.08 -17.23
N ASP A 227 -0.04 4.99 -17.86
CA ASP A 227 -0.38 5.51 -19.18
C ASP A 227 0.42 4.78 -20.27
N TYR A 228 1.63 5.24 -20.57
CA TYR A 228 2.43 4.67 -21.66
C TYR A 228 3.90 4.54 -21.29
N VAL A 229 4.57 3.60 -21.97
CA VAL A 229 6.02 3.43 -21.91
C VAL A 229 6.60 3.64 -23.30
N THR A 230 7.59 4.51 -23.42
CA THR A 230 8.36 4.71 -24.65
C THR A 230 9.82 4.46 -24.38
N ILE A 231 10.44 3.55 -25.13
CA ILE A 231 11.89 3.35 -25.12
C ILE A 231 12.48 3.71 -26.47
N GLY A 232 13.60 4.43 -26.46
CA GLY A 232 14.29 4.84 -27.67
C GLY A 232 14.95 3.68 -28.41
N ALA A 233 15.48 3.97 -29.61
CA ALA A 233 16.21 2.98 -30.39
C ALA A 233 17.46 2.48 -29.64
N HIS A 234 17.90 1.24 -29.92
CA HIS A 234 19.07 0.62 -29.29
C HIS A 234 19.04 0.65 -27.75
N THR A 235 17.85 0.58 -27.16
CA THR A 235 17.67 0.60 -25.70
C THR A 235 17.18 -0.74 -25.22
N LYS A 236 17.90 -1.31 -24.26
CA LYS A 236 17.49 -2.55 -23.60
C LYS A 236 16.49 -2.26 -22.48
N ALA A 237 15.47 -3.10 -22.35
CA ALA A 237 14.56 -3.18 -21.19
C ALA A 237 14.26 -4.65 -20.85
N TYR A 238 13.80 -4.92 -19.63
CA TYR A 238 13.23 -6.22 -19.27
C TYR A 238 11.73 -6.23 -19.61
N ASP A 239 10.88 -6.61 -18.67
CA ASP A 239 9.44 -6.62 -18.85
C ASP A 239 8.86 -5.21 -18.81
N ILE A 240 7.78 -4.99 -19.58
CA ILE A 240 7.13 -3.69 -19.71
C ILE A 240 5.63 -3.79 -19.44
N TYR A 241 5.26 -3.14 -18.34
CA TYR A 241 3.97 -2.60 -17.93
C TYR A 241 3.48 -1.34 -18.65
N ALA A 242 2.40 -1.34 -19.45
CA ALA A 242 1.68 -0.08 -19.72
C ALA A 242 0.15 -0.20 -19.72
N GLY A 243 -0.54 0.65 -18.97
CA GLY A 243 -2.01 0.64 -18.94
C GLY A 243 -2.67 1.08 -20.26
N ALA A 244 -1.99 1.86 -21.11
CA ALA A 244 -2.46 2.22 -22.45
C ALA A 244 -1.54 1.71 -23.55
N ALA A 245 -0.32 2.23 -23.69
CA ALA A 245 0.49 1.95 -24.88
C ALA A 245 1.98 1.76 -24.60
N VAL A 246 2.61 0.90 -25.42
CA VAL A 246 4.05 0.70 -25.44
C VAL A 246 4.62 1.04 -26.81
N THR A 247 5.68 1.84 -26.85
CA THR A 247 6.44 2.15 -28.06
C THR A 247 7.90 1.79 -27.87
N ILE A 248 8.38 0.87 -28.71
CA ILE A 248 9.74 0.36 -28.69
C ILE A 248 10.50 0.91 -29.90
N GLY A 249 11.66 1.53 -29.67
CA GLY A 249 12.52 2.00 -30.74
C GLY A 249 13.16 0.87 -31.56
N ALA A 250 13.73 1.21 -32.71
CA ALA A 250 14.43 0.24 -33.56
C ALA A 250 15.61 -0.41 -32.83
N HIS A 251 15.90 -1.68 -33.12
CA HIS A 251 17.00 -2.45 -32.53
C HIS A 251 16.99 -2.57 -31.00
N ALA A 252 15.86 -2.28 -30.34
CA ALA A 252 15.73 -2.41 -28.90
C ALA A 252 15.43 -3.87 -28.52
N PRO A 253 16.20 -4.48 -27.61
CA PRO A 253 15.85 -5.76 -27.01
C PRO A 253 14.98 -5.56 -25.77
N VAL A 254 13.80 -6.17 -25.76
CA VAL A 254 12.84 -6.17 -24.65
C VAL A 254 12.42 -7.60 -24.37
N ASP A 255 12.07 -7.91 -23.13
CA ASP A 255 11.57 -9.24 -22.79
C ASP A 255 10.06 -9.33 -23.06
N ASN A 256 9.20 -9.23 -22.04
CA ASN A 256 7.75 -9.28 -22.22
C ASN A 256 7.14 -7.88 -22.26
N ILE A 257 6.04 -7.72 -23.00
CA ILE A 257 5.27 -6.48 -23.08
C ILE A 257 3.81 -6.77 -22.79
N PHE A 258 3.23 -6.03 -21.85
CA PHE A 258 1.81 -6.03 -21.55
C PHE A 258 1.28 -4.61 -21.67
N SER A 259 0.38 -4.40 -22.64
CA SER A 259 -0.20 -3.09 -22.94
C SER A 259 -1.73 -3.16 -22.94
N GLY A 260 -2.38 -2.21 -22.26
CA GLY A 260 -3.85 -2.20 -22.21
C GLY A 260 -4.53 -1.87 -23.54
N ALA A 261 -3.85 -1.16 -24.45
CA ALA A 261 -4.36 -0.81 -25.78
C ALA A 261 -3.41 -1.21 -26.90
N ALA A 262 -2.27 -0.53 -27.08
CA ALA A 262 -1.46 -0.71 -28.29
C ALA A 262 0.03 -0.89 -28.01
N THR A 263 0.67 -1.79 -28.76
CA THR A 263 2.13 -1.94 -28.78
C THR A 263 2.67 -1.65 -30.18
N THR A 264 3.68 -0.79 -30.26
CA THR A 264 4.45 -0.54 -31.48
C THR A 264 5.90 -0.97 -31.27
N VAL A 265 6.38 -1.87 -32.11
CA VAL A 265 7.74 -2.40 -32.10
C VAL A 265 8.52 -1.82 -33.28
N GLY A 266 9.66 -1.19 -33.01
CA GLY A 266 10.52 -0.61 -34.05
C GLY A 266 11.15 -1.66 -34.95
N ALA A 267 11.69 -1.22 -36.09
CA ALA A 267 12.40 -2.11 -37.02
C ALA A 267 13.59 -2.80 -36.33
N HIS A 268 13.82 -4.09 -36.64
CA HIS A 268 14.90 -4.89 -36.05
C HIS A 268 14.91 -4.99 -34.51
N ALA A 269 13.86 -4.55 -33.83
CA ALA A 269 13.73 -4.76 -32.39
C ALA A 269 13.38 -6.23 -32.12
N THR A 270 13.79 -6.73 -30.94
CA THR A 270 13.58 -8.11 -30.52
C THR A 270 12.75 -8.13 -29.24
N THR A 271 11.70 -8.93 -29.21
CA THR A 271 10.77 -9.02 -28.08
C THR A 271 10.45 -10.48 -27.80
N LYS A 272 10.25 -10.92 -26.56
CA LYS A 272 9.76 -12.28 -26.29
C LYS A 272 8.26 -12.32 -26.55
N ASN A 273 7.45 -11.86 -25.60
CA ASN A 273 6.00 -11.96 -25.68
C ASN A 273 5.35 -10.58 -25.70
N ILE A 274 4.30 -10.39 -26.49
CA ILE A 274 3.52 -9.15 -26.52
C ILE A 274 2.04 -9.45 -26.34
N HIS A 275 1.44 -8.87 -25.31
CA HIS A 275 0.00 -8.79 -25.12
C HIS A 275 -0.46 -7.34 -25.26
N ALA A 276 -1.39 -7.09 -26.19
CA ALA A 276 -2.00 -5.79 -26.39
C ALA A 276 -3.52 -5.91 -26.45
N GLY A 277 -4.22 -5.11 -25.65
CA GLY A 277 -5.69 -5.12 -25.59
C GLY A 277 -6.39 -4.74 -26.89
N ALA A 278 -5.72 -3.99 -27.79
CA ALA A 278 -6.26 -3.59 -29.08
C ALA A 278 -5.34 -3.95 -30.25
N ALA A 279 -4.15 -3.36 -30.37
CA ALA A 279 -3.37 -3.50 -31.60
C ALA A 279 -1.87 -3.68 -31.39
N ILE A 280 -1.25 -4.47 -32.26
CA ILE A 280 0.20 -4.63 -32.34
C ILE A 280 0.68 -4.15 -33.72
N THR A 281 1.72 -3.33 -33.74
CA THR A 281 2.43 -2.94 -34.97
C THR A 281 3.88 -3.37 -34.86
N LEU A 282 4.32 -4.24 -35.78
CA LEU A 282 5.68 -4.73 -35.87
C LEU A 282 6.43 -4.01 -36.99
N GLY A 283 7.55 -3.38 -36.68
CA GLY A 283 8.43 -2.74 -37.66
C GLY A 283 9.13 -3.76 -38.55
N ALA A 284 9.65 -3.31 -39.69
CA ALA A 284 10.36 -4.22 -40.62
C ALA A 284 11.48 -5.00 -39.90
N HIS A 285 11.56 -6.29 -40.18
CA HIS A 285 12.57 -7.18 -39.59
C HIS A 285 12.60 -7.25 -38.06
N SER A 286 11.53 -6.84 -37.35
CA SER A 286 11.43 -7.12 -35.92
C SER A 286 11.24 -8.62 -35.67
N ASP A 287 11.73 -9.09 -34.53
CA ASP A 287 11.61 -10.47 -34.10
C ASP A 287 10.80 -10.52 -32.80
N VAL A 288 9.71 -11.27 -32.79
CA VAL A 288 8.83 -11.43 -31.63
C VAL A 288 8.53 -12.91 -31.44
N ASP A 289 8.53 -13.45 -30.23
CA ASP A 289 8.10 -14.84 -30.04
C ASP A 289 6.56 -14.94 -30.16
N ASN A 290 5.81 -14.68 -29.09
CA ASN A 290 4.35 -14.85 -29.11
C ASN A 290 3.60 -13.53 -29.01
N ILE A 291 2.50 -13.41 -29.75
CA ILE A 291 1.66 -12.21 -29.74
C ILE A 291 0.20 -12.48 -29.41
N TYR A 292 -0.44 -11.55 -28.73
CA TYR A 292 -1.89 -11.42 -28.69
C TYR A 292 -2.30 -9.96 -28.90
N ALA A 293 -3.15 -9.71 -29.89
CA ALA A 293 -3.76 -8.42 -30.15
C ALA A 293 -5.29 -8.57 -30.13
N GLY A 294 -5.98 -7.79 -29.31
CA GLY A 294 -7.45 -7.88 -29.20
C GLY A 294 -8.22 -7.49 -30.47
N ALA A 295 -7.60 -6.74 -31.39
CA ALA A 295 -8.23 -6.28 -32.63
C ALA A 295 -7.38 -6.55 -33.88
N ALA A 296 -6.15 -6.02 -33.94
CA ALA A 296 -5.37 -6.08 -35.19
C ALA A 296 -3.86 -6.18 -34.97
N THR A 297 -3.21 -6.92 -35.85
CA THR A 297 -1.74 -6.98 -35.95
C THR A 297 -1.32 -6.46 -37.32
N THR A 298 -0.47 -5.43 -37.34
CA THR A 298 0.20 -4.92 -38.56
C THR A 298 1.64 -5.38 -38.54
N VAL A 299 2.08 -6.06 -39.61
CA VAL A 299 3.41 -6.67 -39.68
C VAL A 299 4.20 -6.02 -40.80
N GLY A 300 5.34 -5.43 -40.46
CA GLY A 300 6.29 -4.84 -41.40
C GLY A 300 6.99 -5.91 -42.24
N ALA A 301 7.56 -5.49 -43.36
CA ALA A 301 8.28 -6.40 -44.26
C ALA A 301 9.38 -7.17 -43.51
N GLY A 302 9.37 -8.50 -43.62
CA GLY A 302 10.36 -9.37 -43.02
C GLY A 302 10.34 -9.46 -41.49
N ALA A 303 9.31 -8.92 -40.82
CA ALA A 303 9.11 -9.15 -39.40
C ALA A 303 8.61 -10.59 -39.13
N TYR A 304 8.99 -11.13 -37.98
CA TYR A 304 8.68 -12.49 -37.57
C TYR A 304 7.88 -12.51 -36.26
N SER A 305 6.96 -13.47 -36.16
CA SER A 305 6.28 -13.85 -34.92
C SER A 305 6.18 -15.37 -34.85
N ASP A 306 6.66 -16.00 -33.78
CA ASP A 306 6.71 -17.46 -33.58
C ASP A 306 5.34 -18.09 -33.26
N GLY A 307 4.46 -17.36 -32.54
CA GLY A 307 3.19 -17.93 -32.09
C GLY A 307 2.14 -16.93 -31.58
N SER A 308 1.04 -17.47 -31.07
CA SER A 308 -0.07 -16.72 -30.47
C SER A 308 -0.11 -16.95 -28.96
N LEU A 309 -0.23 -15.88 -28.19
CA LEU A 309 -0.59 -15.96 -26.78
C LEU A 309 -2.09 -16.23 -26.62
N ALA A 310 -2.48 -16.75 -25.46
CA ALA A 310 -3.87 -16.82 -25.07
C ALA A 310 -4.41 -15.41 -24.73
N ALA A 311 -5.72 -15.20 -24.92
CA ALA A 311 -6.35 -13.91 -24.67
C ALA A 311 -6.23 -13.44 -23.21
N ASP A 312 -6.16 -14.41 -22.30
CA ASP A 312 -6.02 -14.25 -20.86
C ASP A 312 -4.56 -14.30 -20.37
N ALA A 313 -3.56 -14.32 -21.26
CA ALA A 313 -2.15 -14.37 -20.85
C ALA A 313 -1.71 -13.16 -19.99
N ASN A 314 -2.50 -12.09 -19.96
CA ASN A 314 -2.32 -10.92 -19.08
C ASN A 314 -3.12 -10.99 -17.77
N ILE A 315 -3.78 -12.10 -17.45
CA ILE A 315 -4.50 -12.31 -16.17
C ILE A 315 -4.19 -13.69 -15.54
N THR A 316 -3.41 -14.53 -16.21
CA THR A 316 -3.07 -15.89 -15.77
C THR A 316 -2.02 -15.95 -14.65
N SER A 317 -1.35 -14.84 -14.36
CA SER A 317 -0.32 -14.82 -13.32
C SER A 317 -0.97 -14.56 -11.96
N THR A 318 -0.84 -15.55 -11.07
CA THR A 318 -1.38 -15.53 -9.70
C THR A 318 -0.34 -15.11 -8.66
N VAL A 319 0.84 -14.65 -9.10
CA VAL A 319 1.88 -14.17 -8.20
C VAL A 319 1.63 -12.67 -7.90
N PRO A 320 1.56 -12.28 -6.62
CA PRO A 320 1.36 -10.89 -6.21
C PRO A 320 2.42 -9.89 -6.70
N GLU A 321 3.57 -10.39 -7.17
CA GLU A 321 4.79 -9.62 -7.49
C GLU A 321 4.99 -9.40 -9.00
N ASP A 322 3.92 -9.42 -9.81
CA ASP A 322 4.02 -9.35 -11.27
C ASP A 322 3.04 -8.30 -11.83
N ILE A 323 3.55 -7.11 -12.16
CA ILE A 323 2.78 -6.04 -12.82
C ILE A 323 2.68 -6.34 -14.31
N HIS A 324 1.54 -6.90 -14.71
CA HIS A 324 1.18 -7.13 -16.12
C HIS A 324 -0.27 -6.76 -16.43
N ASN A 325 -1.02 -6.22 -15.45
CA ASN A 325 -2.40 -5.79 -15.62
C ASN A 325 -2.76 -4.55 -14.79
N ALA A 326 -3.96 -4.01 -15.03
CA ALA A 326 -4.41 -2.78 -14.36
C ALA A 326 -4.59 -2.93 -12.83
N ALA A 327 -4.93 -4.14 -12.36
CA ALA A 327 -5.11 -4.40 -10.94
C ALA A 327 -3.77 -4.41 -10.20
N SER A 328 -2.78 -5.16 -10.71
CA SER A 328 -1.42 -5.20 -10.19
C SER A 328 -0.74 -3.82 -10.23
N MET A 329 -0.93 -3.05 -11.31
CA MET A 329 -0.44 -1.67 -11.38
C MET A 329 -1.10 -0.77 -10.32
N SER A 330 -2.41 -0.89 -10.10
CA SER A 330 -3.11 -0.10 -9.08
C SER A 330 -2.64 -0.45 -7.67
N ALA A 331 -2.39 -1.73 -7.40
CA ALA A 331 -1.81 -2.20 -6.14
C ALA A 331 -0.40 -1.64 -5.93
N ALA A 332 0.45 -1.65 -6.96
CA ALA A 332 1.80 -1.09 -6.89
C ALA A 332 1.79 0.41 -6.53
N LEU A 333 0.91 1.19 -7.15
CA LEU A 333 0.79 2.62 -6.85
C LEU A 333 0.28 2.88 -5.42
N LEU A 334 -0.66 2.07 -4.94
CA LEU A 334 -1.14 2.16 -3.56
C LEU A 334 -0.01 1.87 -2.56
N GLN A 335 0.79 0.83 -2.80
CA GLN A 335 1.94 0.50 -1.96
C GLN A 335 2.99 1.61 -1.96
N ILE A 336 3.22 2.27 -3.11
CA ILE A 336 4.10 3.44 -3.20
C ILE A 336 3.59 4.55 -2.27
N ASP A 337 2.29 4.84 -2.27
CA ASP A 337 1.70 5.87 -1.39
C ASP A 337 1.83 5.50 0.09
N VAL A 338 1.60 4.24 0.46
CA VAL A 338 1.79 3.72 1.82
C VAL A 338 3.25 3.88 2.28
N VAL A 339 4.21 3.45 1.46
CA VAL A 339 5.64 3.57 1.79
C VAL A 339 6.04 5.03 1.96
N ARG A 340 5.55 5.93 1.08
CA ARG A 340 5.80 7.37 1.21
C ARG A 340 5.25 7.94 2.50
N ALA A 341 4.03 7.55 2.90
CA ALA A 341 3.43 7.99 4.14
C ALA A 341 4.26 7.54 5.35
N ALA A 342 4.67 6.27 5.37
CA ALA A 342 5.53 5.71 6.41
C ALA A 342 6.88 6.45 6.52
N LEU A 343 7.58 6.64 5.39
CA LEU A 343 8.85 7.38 5.34
C LEU A 343 8.69 8.82 5.82
N THR A 344 7.58 9.47 5.48
CA THR A 344 7.28 10.86 5.87
C THR A 344 6.99 10.98 7.38
N ALA A 345 6.40 9.94 7.98
CA ALA A 345 6.09 9.91 9.41
C ALA A 345 7.31 9.70 10.31
N GLU A 346 8.45 9.27 9.75
CA GLU A 346 9.67 9.05 10.53
C GLU A 346 10.23 10.34 11.14
N ALA A 347 10.58 10.26 12.42
CA ALA A 347 11.18 11.38 13.14
C ALA A 347 12.54 11.77 12.53
N PRO A 348 12.77 13.04 12.18
CA PRO A 348 14.02 13.48 11.58
C PRO A 348 15.18 13.45 12.59
N ASN A 349 16.32 12.93 12.18
CA ASN A 349 17.59 13.10 12.90
C ASN A 349 18.24 14.45 12.55
N PHE A 350 18.08 14.88 11.30
CA PHE A 350 18.71 16.09 10.77
C PHE A 350 17.68 16.96 10.06
N ILE A 351 17.46 18.18 10.56
CA ILE A 351 16.58 19.16 9.94
C ILE A 351 17.44 20.23 9.26
N ARG A 352 17.30 20.38 7.94
CA ARG A 352 18.09 21.32 7.15
C ARG A 352 17.31 22.60 6.88
N ALA A 353 17.86 23.72 7.34
CA ALA A 353 17.32 25.06 7.06
C ALA A 353 17.77 25.63 5.69
N THR A 354 18.91 25.19 5.17
CA THR A 354 19.47 25.67 3.90
C THR A 354 18.96 24.86 2.70
N THR A 355 18.47 25.55 1.67
CA THR A 355 17.92 24.93 0.45
C THR A 355 18.98 24.60 -0.61
N THR A 356 20.27 24.82 -0.33
CA THR A 356 21.37 24.55 -1.26
C THR A 356 22.35 23.57 -0.63
N MET A 357 22.78 22.58 -1.39
CA MET A 357 23.80 21.59 -1.02
C MET A 357 24.95 21.65 -2.01
N GLY A 358 26.17 21.81 -1.50
CA GLY A 358 27.40 21.65 -2.28
C GLY A 358 27.95 20.24 -2.14
N THR A 359 29.27 20.10 -2.29
CA THR A 359 29.96 18.88 -1.85
C THR A 359 29.80 18.72 -0.34
N GLU A 360 29.28 17.57 0.10
CA GLU A 360 28.89 17.34 1.49
C GLU A 360 28.96 15.87 1.89
N TYR A 361 29.14 15.62 3.19
CA TYR A 361 29.08 14.31 3.82
C TYR A 361 27.81 14.20 4.66
N LEU A 362 27.07 13.11 4.49
CA LEU A 362 25.81 12.85 5.18
C LEU A 362 25.97 11.63 6.08
N SER A 363 25.74 11.82 7.37
CA SER A 363 25.67 10.72 8.34
C SER A 363 24.37 9.91 8.17
N PRO A 364 24.35 8.63 8.57
CA PRO A 364 23.16 7.79 8.51
C PRO A 364 22.04 8.39 9.38
N GLY A 365 20.80 8.29 8.90
CA GLY A 365 19.60 8.80 9.57
C GLY A 365 18.58 9.42 8.61
N VAL A 366 17.54 10.01 9.20
CA VAL A 366 16.46 10.72 8.50
C VAL A 366 16.81 12.19 8.38
N HIS A 367 16.97 12.65 7.14
CA HIS A 367 17.25 14.03 6.75
C HIS A 367 15.98 14.68 6.22
N GLN A 368 15.57 15.80 6.83
CA GLN A 368 14.37 16.53 6.43
C GLN A 368 14.71 17.92 5.93
N ALA A 369 14.09 18.32 4.81
CA ALA A 369 14.22 19.65 4.25
C ALA A 369 13.00 20.03 3.38
N GLY A 370 12.84 21.32 3.11
CA GLY A 370 11.94 21.80 2.04
C GLY A 370 12.51 21.49 0.66
N ALA A 371 12.52 22.47 -0.25
CA ALA A 371 13.21 22.31 -1.52
C ALA A 371 14.74 22.29 -1.33
N VAL A 372 15.41 21.35 -1.99
CA VAL A 372 16.87 21.16 -1.95
C VAL A 372 17.43 21.25 -3.36
N ASN A 373 18.44 22.10 -3.53
CA ASN A 373 19.20 22.27 -4.77
C ASN A 373 20.65 21.85 -4.54
N VAL A 374 21.06 20.71 -5.10
CA VAL A 374 22.46 20.30 -5.13
C VAL A 374 23.17 21.05 -6.26
N THR A 375 24.23 21.78 -5.96
CA THR A 375 24.98 22.54 -6.98
C THR A 375 25.65 21.60 -7.98
N ALA A 376 25.83 22.06 -9.22
CA ALA A 376 26.52 21.27 -10.24
C ALA A 376 27.95 20.92 -9.81
N SER A 377 28.48 19.79 -10.30
CA SER A 377 29.84 19.31 -9.98
C SER A 377 30.07 19.04 -8.48
N SER A 378 29.01 18.79 -7.72
CA SER A 378 29.14 18.42 -6.31
C SER A 378 29.42 16.92 -6.15
N THR A 379 30.01 16.55 -5.02
CA THR A 379 30.05 15.15 -4.57
C THR A 379 29.28 15.03 -3.26
N ILE A 380 28.25 14.20 -3.26
CA ILE A 380 27.48 13.89 -2.06
C ILE A 380 27.94 12.51 -1.56
N THR A 381 28.47 12.49 -0.35
CA THR A 381 29.02 11.28 0.27
C THR A 381 28.10 10.79 1.38
N PHE A 382 27.59 9.57 1.27
CA PHE A 382 26.88 8.86 2.33
C PHE A 382 27.91 8.15 3.21
N GLU A 383 28.22 8.74 4.36
CA GLU A 383 29.34 8.34 5.21
C GLU A 383 28.84 7.56 6.43
N ALA A 384 29.26 6.29 6.55
CA ALA A 384 28.85 5.38 7.62
C ALA A 384 29.43 5.77 9.01
N GLY A 385 30.45 6.65 9.06
CA GLY A 385 30.96 7.22 10.31
C GLY A 385 32.14 6.45 10.93
N GLY A 386 32.70 5.48 10.21
CA GLY A 386 33.95 4.79 10.57
C GLY A 386 33.88 3.29 10.30
N LEU A 387 34.99 2.73 9.79
CA LEU A 387 35.17 1.30 9.52
C LEU A 387 34.65 0.49 10.71
N GLY A 388 33.60 -0.31 10.48
CA GLY A 388 33.11 -1.26 11.48
C GLY A 388 34.29 -1.94 12.17
N THR A 389 34.22 -2.13 13.49
CA THR A 389 35.32 -2.83 14.19
C THR A 389 35.61 -4.13 13.42
N PRO A 390 36.89 -4.51 13.16
CA PRO A 390 37.24 -5.65 12.30
C PRO A 390 36.60 -7.00 12.70
N ASN A 391 35.93 -7.05 13.85
CA ASN A 391 35.26 -8.19 14.44
C ASN A 391 33.72 -8.08 14.40
N ASP A 392 33.13 -7.15 13.65
CA ASP A 392 31.68 -7.16 13.44
C ASP A 392 31.33 -8.34 12.51
N ILE A 393 30.88 -9.41 13.14
CA ILE A 393 30.64 -10.70 12.46
C ILE A 393 29.33 -10.64 11.66
N GLY A 394 28.43 -9.70 12.01
CA GLY A 394 27.07 -9.55 11.48
C GLY A 394 26.91 -8.56 10.33
N GLY A 395 27.83 -7.59 10.18
CA GLY A 395 27.67 -6.49 9.22
C GLY A 395 26.60 -5.50 9.67
N THR A 396 26.84 -4.21 9.47
CA THR A 396 25.89 -3.13 9.84
C THR A 396 25.14 -2.65 8.59
N ASN A 397 23.82 -2.49 8.71
CA ASN A 397 23.03 -1.83 7.66
C ASN A 397 22.93 -0.33 7.96
N TYR A 398 23.62 0.48 7.16
CA TYR A 398 23.57 1.94 7.25
C TYR A 398 22.46 2.49 6.37
N ARG A 399 21.68 3.42 6.92
CA ARG A 399 20.45 3.92 6.30
C ARG A 399 20.44 5.44 6.20
N TRP A 400 20.06 5.94 5.03
CA TRP A 400 19.82 7.36 4.78
C TRP A 400 18.43 7.54 4.17
N VAL A 401 17.58 8.30 4.86
CA VAL A 401 16.28 8.73 4.31
C VAL A 401 16.33 10.23 4.07
N MET A 402 16.06 10.61 2.84
CA MET A 402 16.08 12.00 2.39
C MET A 402 14.63 12.43 2.17
N ASN A 403 13.98 12.92 3.24
CA ASN A 403 12.61 13.44 3.25
C ASN A 403 12.61 14.91 2.81
N PHE A 404 12.68 15.13 1.49
CA PHE A 404 12.78 16.48 0.92
C PHE A 404 11.49 16.87 0.18
N GLY A 405 11.29 18.17 0.00
CA GLY A 405 10.31 18.70 -0.94
C GLY A 405 10.74 18.44 -2.38
N THR A 406 11.02 19.49 -3.15
CA THR A 406 11.60 19.33 -4.50
C THR A 406 13.11 19.10 -4.40
N LEU A 407 13.61 18.08 -5.09
CA LEU A 407 15.04 17.81 -5.26
C LEU A 407 15.49 18.24 -6.66
N THR A 408 16.39 19.21 -6.73
CA THR A 408 17.10 19.58 -7.97
C THR A 408 18.56 19.22 -7.82
N VAL A 409 19.08 18.40 -8.72
CA VAL A 409 20.50 18.03 -8.74
C VAL A 409 21.16 18.67 -9.95
N GLY A 410 22.18 19.50 -9.70
CA GLY A 410 22.97 20.12 -10.76
C GLY A 410 23.73 19.08 -11.59
N ALA A 411 24.07 19.43 -12.83
CA ALA A 411 24.79 18.55 -13.74
C ALA A 411 26.14 18.08 -13.17
N SER A 412 26.62 16.93 -13.63
CA SER A 412 27.89 16.32 -13.24
C SER A 412 28.05 16.11 -11.73
N THR A 413 26.93 15.88 -11.03
CA THR A 413 26.97 15.54 -9.60
C THR A 413 27.27 14.05 -9.44
N ASN A 414 28.02 13.70 -8.40
CA ASN A 414 28.32 12.31 -8.07
C ASN A 414 27.80 11.95 -6.67
N PHE A 415 27.23 10.75 -6.53
CA PHE A 415 26.75 10.20 -5.26
C PHE A 415 27.57 8.96 -4.91
N VAL A 416 28.23 8.99 -3.76
CA VAL A 416 29.15 7.92 -3.34
C VAL A 416 28.86 7.47 -1.91
N THR A 417 29.12 6.21 -1.63
CA THR A 417 29.13 5.64 -0.28
C THR A 417 30.56 5.60 0.23
N ALA A 418 30.75 5.85 1.53
CA ALA A 418 32.05 5.81 2.18
C ALA A 418 31.94 5.22 3.59
N GLY A 419 33.06 4.68 4.08
CA GLY A 419 33.16 4.14 5.44
C GLY A 419 32.53 2.76 5.66
N LEU A 420 32.08 2.08 4.60
CA LEU A 420 31.50 0.74 4.70
C LEU A 420 32.59 -0.33 4.90
N GLY A 421 32.38 -1.22 5.88
CA GLY A 421 33.12 -2.47 6.03
C GLY A 421 32.71 -3.55 5.02
N PRO A 422 33.47 -4.65 4.90
CA PRO A 422 33.26 -5.68 3.86
C PRO A 422 31.92 -6.43 3.92
N LYS A 423 31.16 -6.31 5.00
CA LYS A 423 29.85 -6.94 5.22
C LYS A 423 28.74 -5.92 5.46
N ASP A 424 29.08 -4.63 5.44
CA ASP A 424 28.12 -3.57 5.70
C ASP A 424 27.30 -3.31 4.44
N THR A 425 26.05 -2.88 4.63
CA THR A 425 25.14 -2.51 3.54
C THR A 425 24.77 -1.04 3.64
N ALA A 426 24.45 -0.43 2.50
CA ALA A 426 24.01 0.96 2.44
C ALA A 426 22.66 1.07 1.75
N THR A 427 21.67 1.55 2.49
CA THR A 427 20.32 1.83 1.99
C THR A 427 20.12 3.34 1.90
N ILE A 428 20.01 3.85 0.68
CA ILE A 428 19.76 5.27 0.39
C ILE A 428 18.36 5.41 -0.19
N ILE A 429 17.51 6.15 0.51
CA ILE A 429 16.10 6.38 0.15
C ILE A 429 15.88 7.87 -0.07
N TRP A 430 15.35 8.23 -1.23
CA TRP A 430 14.97 9.59 -1.59
C TRP A 430 13.45 9.70 -1.58
N ASN A 431 12.88 10.17 -0.48
CA ASN A 431 11.45 10.47 -0.41
C ASN A 431 11.22 11.96 -0.71
N VAL A 432 10.80 12.22 -1.95
CA VAL A 432 10.73 13.58 -2.50
C VAL A 432 9.35 13.89 -3.04
N LYS A 433 9.02 15.18 -3.16
CA LYS A 433 7.85 15.63 -3.91
C LYS A 433 8.06 15.53 -5.41
N THR A 434 9.18 16.06 -5.90
CA THR A 434 9.59 15.97 -7.31
C THR A 434 11.10 15.91 -7.40
N ALA A 435 11.63 15.33 -8.48
CA ALA A 435 13.07 15.24 -8.72
C ALA A 435 13.45 15.67 -10.13
N THR A 436 14.49 16.50 -10.23
CA THR A 436 15.14 16.87 -11.49
C THR A 436 16.63 16.64 -11.37
N ILE A 437 17.14 15.69 -12.16
CA ILE A 437 18.53 15.26 -12.14
C ILE A 437 19.25 15.79 -13.37
N GLY A 438 20.23 16.67 -13.14
CA GLY A 438 21.01 17.31 -14.19
C GLY A 438 21.89 16.34 -14.96
N ALA A 439 22.23 16.72 -16.20
CA ALA A 439 22.99 15.90 -17.13
C ALA A 439 24.31 15.36 -16.55
N SER A 440 24.74 14.20 -17.04
CA SER A 440 26.01 13.56 -16.64
C SER A 440 26.12 13.26 -15.14
N THR A 441 24.99 13.16 -14.44
CA THR A 441 24.92 12.77 -13.04
C THR A 441 24.75 11.25 -12.94
N SER A 442 25.46 10.65 -11.98
CA SER A 442 25.31 9.24 -11.59
C SER A 442 24.46 9.20 -10.31
N PHE A 443 23.14 9.10 -10.45
CA PHE A 443 22.21 9.08 -9.32
C PHE A 443 22.23 7.72 -8.62
N ARG A 444 22.14 7.72 -7.28
CA ARG A 444 22.23 6.51 -6.45
C ARG A 444 21.18 6.53 -5.35
N GLY A 445 20.55 5.38 -5.14
CA GLY A 445 19.50 5.15 -4.15
C GLY A 445 18.13 4.93 -4.79
N THR A 446 17.20 4.45 -3.97
CA THR A 446 15.81 4.27 -4.38
C THR A 446 15.04 5.57 -4.18
N ALA A 447 14.33 6.03 -5.20
CA ALA A 447 13.54 7.25 -5.14
C ALA A 447 12.04 6.94 -5.09
N PHE A 448 11.35 7.60 -4.16
CA PHE A 448 9.90 7.72 -4.11
C PHE A 448 9.55 9.18 -4.39
N ALA A 449 8.90 9.48 -5.52
CA ALA A 449 8.51 10.84 -5.94
C ALA A 449 6.96 11.02 -5.99
N ASP A 450 6.44 12.09 -5.41
CA ASP A 450 4.99 12.46 -5.40
C ASP A 450 4.53 13.05 -6.75
N GLY A 451 5.41 13.02 -7.73
CA GLY A 451 5.23 13.70 -8.98
C GLY A 451 6.35 13.31 -9.92
N PRO A 452 6.73 14.18 -10.87
CA PRO A 452 7.73 13.84 -11.86
C PRO A 452 9.10 13.51 -11.26
N PHE A 453 9.70 12.44 -11.77
CA PHE A 453 11.13 12.15 -11.66
C PHE A 453 11.78 12.30 -13.04
N THR A 454 12.60 13.34 -13.21
CA THR A 454 13.20 13.67 -14.50
C THR A 454 14.72 13.54 -14.47
N ALA A 455 15.23 12.60 -15.26
CA ALA A 455 16.64 12.26 -15.38
C ALA A 455 16.99 11.89 -16.84
N ALA A 456 16.35 12.53 -17.81
CA ALA A 456 16.49 12.24 -19.25
C ALA A 456 17.94 12.29 -19.79
N THR A 457 18.84 12.93 -19.05
CA THR A 457 20.27 13.11 -19.41
C THR A 457 21.22 12.57 -18.33
N ALA A 458 20.68 11.90 -17.31
CA ALA A 458 21.39 11.33 -16.18
C ALA A 458 21.10 9.82 -16.08
N VAL A 459 21.98 9.09 -15.41
CA VAL A 459 21.80 7.65 -15.18
C VAL A 459 21.45 7.40 -13.72
N VAL A 460 20.58 6.42 -13.49
CA VAL A 460 20.31 5.85 -12.16
C VAL A 460 21.16 4.59 -12.04
N THR A 461 22.26 4.69 -11.34
CA THR A 461 23.29 3.64 -11.31
C THR A 461 22.85 2.48 -10.40
N CYS A 462 22.37 2.81 -9.20
CA CYS A 462 21.90 1.84 -8.22
C CYS A 462 20.58 2.32 -7.60
N GLY A 463 19.58 1.44 -7.50
CA GLY A 463 18.29 1.71 -6.88
C GLY A 463 17.12 1.70 -7.86
N ASN A 464 15.92 1.83 -7.31
CA ASN A 464 14.65 1.80 -8.04
C ASN A 464 14.01 3.19 -8.09
N ILE A 465 13.14 3.43 -9.06
CA ILE A 465 12.43 4.71 -9.21
C ILE A 465 10.92 4.46 -9.15
N TYR A 466 10.29 4.98 -8.11
CA TYR A 466 8.85 4.94 -7.90
C TYR A 466 8.32 6.38 -7.95
N ALA A 467 7.41 6.67 -8.86
CA ALA A 467 6.85 8.01 -9.02
C ALA A 467 5.34 7.95 -9.25
N THR A 468 4.57 8.79 -8.56
CA THR A 468 3.13 8.92 -8.86
C THR A 468 2.90 9.74 -10.14
N GLY A 469 3.90 10.52 -10.57
CA GLY A 469 3.91 11.23 -11.85
C GLY A 469 4.61 10.47 -12.98
N LEU A 470 5.21 11.23 -13.91
CA LEU A 470 6.02 10.69 -15.00
C LEU A 470 7.45 10.35 -14.55
N ILE A 471 8.08 9.42 -15.28
CA ILE A 471 9.51 9.13 -15.17
C ILE A 471 10.16 9.37 -16.53
N SER A 472 11.28 10.09 -16.55
CA SER A 472 12.12 10.24 -17.75
C SER A 472 13.57 9.88 -17.42
N LEU A 473 14.18 8.99 -18.20
CA LEU A 473 15.50 8.41 -17.92
C LEU A 473 16.42 8.42 -19.15
N ARG A 474 17.72 8.60 -18.92
CA ARG A 474 18.76 8.15 -19.86
C ARG A 474 19.16 6.69 -19.59
N GLY A 475 19.00 6.19 -18.38
CA GLY A 475 19.37 4.82 -18.07
C GLY A 475 19.17 4.48 -16.60
N ILE A 476 18.98 3.20 -16.33
CA ILE A 476 18.82 2.65 -14.98
C ILE A 476 19.54 1.31 -14.88
N GLY A 477 20.22 1.07 -13.76
CA GLY A 477 21.06 -0.10 -13.55
C GLY A 477 22.34 -0.08 -14.40
N VAL A 478 22.80 1.11 -14.80
CA VAL A 478 24.01 1.30 -15.60
C VAL A 478 24.83 2.50 -15.14
N GLU A 479 26.13 2.41 -15.37
CA GLU A 479 27.08 3.51 -15.23
C GLU A 479 26.97 4.51 -16.40
N LEU A 480 27.64 5.66 -16.29
CA LEU A 480 27.62 6.72 -17.33
C LEU A 480 28.21 6.27 -18.67
N ASP A 481 29.07 5.25 -18.67
CA ASP A 481 29.66 4.63 -19.85
C ASP A 481 28.78 3.52 -20.47
N GLY A 482 27.62 3.24 -19.87
CA GLY A 482 26.66 2.24 -20.34
C GLY A 482 26.94 0.82 -19.85
N THR A 483 27.97 0.60 -19.03
CA THR A 483 28.21 -0.70 -18.40
C THR A 483 27.22 -0.98 -17.28
N THR A 484 26.92 -2.25 -17.01
CA THR A 484 26.05 -2.64 -15.90
C THR A 484 26.66 -2.20 -14.57
N ALA A 485 25.89 -1.47 -13.77
CA ALA A 485 26.33 -1.01 -12.47
C ALA A 485 26.48 -2.18 -11.49
N MET A 486 27.56 -2.19 -10.71
CA MET A 486 27.71 -3.04 -9.54
C MET A 486 27.30 -2.26 -8.30
N CYS A 487 26.34 -2.77 -7.55
CA CYS A 487 25.77 -2.07 -6.41
C CYS A 487 26.15 -2.77 -5.10
N ASP A 488 26.44 -1.96 -4.08
CA ASP A 488 27.04 -2.43 -2.83
C ASP A 488 26.06 -3.23 -1.95
N SER A 489 24.75 -3.12 -2.21
CA SER A 489 23.68 -4.02 -1.73
C SER A 489 22.32 -3.54 -2.28
N ASP A 490 21.48 -4.46 -2.77
CA ASP A 490 20.18 -4.17 -3.41
C ASP A 490 18.96 -4.35 -2.47
N ALA A 491 19.20 -4.60 -1.19
CA ALA A 491 18.13 -4.95 -0.25
C ALA A 491 17.37 -3.68 0.21
N VAL A 492 16.47 -3.18 -0.63
CA VAL A 492 15.50 -2.15 -0.25
C VAL A 492 14.35 -2.77 0.57
N PHE A 493 14.06 -4.07 0.42
CA PHE A 493 12.78 -4.64 0.88
C PHE A 493 12.84 -5.76 1.91
N GLY A 494 13.99 -6.00 2.56
CA GLY A 494 13.99 -6.79 3.82
C GLY A 494 13.36 -6.04 5.00
N TYR A 495 12.47 -5.07 4.75
CA TYR A 495 12.12 -3.97 5.66
C TYR A 495 10.61 -3.76 5.87
N LEU A 496 9.71 -4.45 5.14
CA LEU A 496 8.27 -4.39 5.43
C LEU A 496 7.80 -5.50 6.38
N ASP A 497 8.69 -6.42 6.78
CA ASP A 497 8.43 -7.37 7.86
C ASP A 497 8.65 -6.67 9.22
N PHE A 498 7.68 -5.87 9.68
CA PHE A 498 7.61 -5.39 11.07
C PHE A 498 6.36 -5.88 11.77
#